data_AF-A0A645J4J4-F1
#
_entry.id   AF-A0A645J4J4-F1
#
_cell.length_a   1.000
_cell.length_b   1.000
_cell.length_c   1.000
_cell.angle_alpha   90.00
_cell.angle_beta   90.00
_cell.angle_gamma   90.00
#
_symmetry.space_group_name_H-M   'P 1'
#
loop_
_entity.id
_entity.type
_entity.pdbx_description
1 polymer ?
#
loop_
_entity_poly.entity_id
_entity_poly.type
_entity_poly.pdbx_seq_one_letter_code
_entity_poly.pdbx_strand_id
1 'polypeptide(L)' 'MKWTEIKVKTTTEAVEAVANIFYEIGAQGVVIEDPNDFLYQQKDELSWDYIEEEVFFNGYEGAIVKAYLSEEENVLAKIE' A
#
# COMPACT_ATOMS: atom_id res chain seq x y z
N MET A 1 20.41 5.90 7.79
CA MET A 1 19.06 6.41 7.49
C MET A 1 18.06 5.55 8.24
N LYS A 2 17.16 6.17 8.99
CA LYS A 2 16.06 5.48 9.68
C LYS A 2 14.75 5.86 8.99
N TRP A 3 13.89 4.87 8.81
CA TRP A 3 12.62 5.02 8.11
C TRP A 3 11.50 4.51 8.99
N THR A 4 10.40 5.25 9.05
CA THR A 4 9.16 4.82 9.67
C THR A 4 8.27 4.22 8.61
N GLU A 5 7.89 2.95 8.78
CA GLU A 5 6.87 2.29 7.97
C GLU A 5 5.49 2.61 8.55
N ILE A 6 4.61 3.17 7.73
CA ILE A 6 3.21 3.42 8.08
C ILE A 6 2.36 2.48 7.24
N LYS A 7 1.44 1.74 7.88
CA LYS A 7 0.48 0.86 7.21
C LYS A 7 -0.93 1.35 7.49
N VAL A 8 -1.72 1.51 6.42
CA VAL A 8 -3.14 1.86 6.51
C VAL A 8 -3.95 0.73 5.90
N LYS A 9 -4.88 0.19 6.68
CA LYS A 9 -5.91 -0.75 6.21
C LYS A 9 -7.07 0.07 5.66
N THR A 10 -7.45 -0.19 4.42
CA THR A 10 -8.47 0.57 3.69
C THR A 10 -9.26 -0.34 2.73
N THR A 11 -10.28 0.18 2.07
CA THR A 11 -10.97 -0.57 1.00
C THR A 11 -10.22 -0.42 -0.32
N THR A 12 -10.42 -1.36 -1.25
CA THR A 12 -9.86 -1.31 -2.62
C THR A 12 -10.18 0.02 -3.31
N GLU A 13 -11.40 0.53 -3.16
CA GLU A 13 -11.84 1.78 -3.79
C GLU A 13 -11.15 3.02 -3.21
N ALA A 14 -10.63 2.93 -1.98
CA ALA A 14 -10.00 4.03 -1.28
C ALA A 14 -8.46 4.00 -1.37
N VAL A 15 -7.86 3.02 -2.06
CA VAL A 15 -6.40 2.89 -2.21
C VAL A 15 -5.77 4.17 -2.76
N GLU A 16 -6.32 4.71 -3.84
CA GLU A 16 -5.82 5.94 -4.48
C GLU A 16 -5.90 7.16 -3.55
N ALA A 17 -6.97 7.27 -2.76
CA ALA A 17 -7.11 8.37 -1.81
C ALA A 17 -6.03 8.29 -0.72
N VAL A 18 -5.78 7.09 -0.18
CA VAL A 18 -4.74 6.87 0.84
C VAL A 18 -3.34 7.08 0.26
N ALA A 19 -3.08 6.60 -0.96
CA ALA A 19 -1.82 6.79 -1.64
C ALA A 19 -1.51 8.29 -1.87
N ASN A 20 -2.51 9.07 -2.30
CA ASN A 20 -2.35 10.52 -2.47
C ASN A 20 -2.00 11.23 -1.16
N ILE A 21 -2.63 10.86 -0.04
CA ILE A 21 -2.28 11.41 1.28
C ILE A 21 -0.81 11.10 1.60
N PHE A 22 -0.33 9.88 1.33
CA PHE A 22 1.09 9.54 1.52
C PHE A 22 2.02 10.40 0.66
N TYR A 23 1.67 10.66 -0.60
CA TYR A 23 2.46 11.54 -1.46
C TYR A 23 2.46 12.99 -0.95
N GLU A 24 1.32 13.51 -0.48
CA GLU A 24 1.21 14.86 0.07
C GLU A 24 2.10 15.07 1.31
N ILE A 25 2.24 14.05 2.15
CA ILE A 25 3.14 14.09 3.31
C ILE A 25 4.61 13.78 2.97
N GLY A 26 4.93 13.59 1.69
CA GLY A 26 6.30 13.46 1.20
C GLY A 26 6.82 12.03 1.10
N ALA A 27 5.95 11.01 1.10
CA ALA A 27 6.37 9.67 0.72
C ALA A 27 6.88 9.67 -0.72
N GLN A 28 8.01 9.02 -0.96
CA GLN A 28 8.55 8.88 -2.32
C GLN A 28 7.84 7.80 -3.14
N GLY A 29 7.12 6.91 -2.46
CA GLY A 29 6.41 5.79 -3.05
C GLY A 29 5.53 5.11 -2.02
N VAL A 30 4.61 4.30 -2.52
CA VAL A 30 3.73 3.46 -1.70
C VAL A 30 3.81 2.00 -2.15
N VAL A 31 3.58 1.10 -1.22
CA VAL A 31 3.36 -0.33 -1.48
C VAL A 31 1.87 -0.59 -1.29
N ILE A 32 1.23 -1.20 -2.28
CA ILE A 32 -0.20 -1.52 -2.24
C ILE A 32 -0.32 -3.04 -2.25
N GLU A 33 -1.00 -3.58 -1.25
CA GLU A 33 -1.33 -4.99 -1.12
C GLU A 33 -2.85 -5.10 -1.17
N ASP A 34 -3.38 -5.39 -2.35
CA ASP A 34 -4.81 -5.60 -2.57
C ASP A 34 -5.07 -6.97 -3.21
N PRO A 35 -5.69 -7.92 -2.49
CA PRO A 35 -6.05 -9.22 -3.04
C PRO A 35 -7.05 -9.13 -4.22
N ASN A 36 -7.88 -8.09 -4.24
CA ASN A 36 -8.92 -7.94 -5.24
C ASN A 36 -8.37 -7.49 -6.59
N ASP A 37 -7.18 -6.86 -6.63
CA ASP A 37 -6.52 -6.50 -7.89
C ASP A 37 -6.36 -7.74 -8.78
N PHE A 38 -6.03 -8.89 -8.19
CA PHE A 38 -5.88 -10.15 -8.94
C PHE A 38 -7.20 -10.72 -9.46
N LEU A 39 -8.32 -10.44 -8.78
CA LEU A 39 -9.64 -10.88 -9.23
C LEU A 39 -10.16 -10.00 -10.37
N TYR A 40 -9.82 -8.71 -10.36
CA TYR A 40 -10.27 -7.75 -11.36
C TYR A 40 -9.32 -7.62 -12.56
N GLN A 41 -8.10 -8.14 -12.46
CA GLN A 41 -7.16 -8.18 -13.58
C GLN A 41 -7.67 -9.15 -14.65
N GLN A 42 -7.91 -8.64 -15.86
CA GLN A 42 -8.10 -9.50 -17.04
C GLN A 42 -6.76 -10.14 -17.39
N LYS A 43 -6.53 -11.37 -16.93
CA LYS A 43 -5.35 -12.17 -17.28
C LYS A 43 -5.69 -13.10 -18.43
N ASP A 44 -4.85 -13.10 -19.47
CA ASP A 44 -4.84 -14.18 -20.45
C ASP A 44 -4.24 -15.44 -19.82
N GLU A 45 -4.52 -16.63 -20.36
CA GLU A 45 -4.00 -17.91 -19.82
C GLU A 45 -2.47 -17.99 -19.76
N LEU A 46 -1.77 -17.12 -20.49
CA LEU A 46 -0.31 -17.03 -20.53
C LEU A 46 0.26 -15.94 -19.59
N SER A 47 -0.60 -15.17 -18.91
CA SER A 47 -0.19 -14.12 -17.97
C SER A 47 0.16 -14.73 -16.61
N TRP A 48 1.46 -14.93 -16.38
CA TRP A 48 1.98 -15.39 -15.09
C TRP A 48 2.62 -14.23 -14.32
N ASP A 49 2.11 -13.99 -13.10
CA ASP A 49 2.72 -13.07 -12.14
C ASP A 49 3.19 -13.83 -10.91
N TYR A 50 4.31 -13.40 -10.35
CA TYR A 50 4.78 -13.88 -9.06
C TYR A 50 4.15 -13.06 -7.94
N ILE A 51 3.51 -13.73 -6.98
CA ILE A 51 2.80 -13.09 -5.87
C ILE A 51 3.14 -13.85 -4.60
N GLU A 52 3.35 -13.11 -3.51
CA GLU A 52 3.51 -13.69 -2.19
C GLU A 52 2.15 -14.12 -1.63
N GLU A 53 2.03 -15.37 -1.18
CA GLU A 53 0.76 -15.90 -0.63
C GLU A 53 0.21 -15.04 0.52
N GLU A 54 1.10 -14.39 1.27
CA GLU A 54 0.77 -13.56 2.42
C GLU A 54 -0.13 -12.38 2.06
N VAL A 55 -0.13 -11.92 0.79
CA VAL A 55 -1.07 -10.92 0.28
C VAL A 55 -2.51 -11.40 0.44
N PHE A 56 -2.80 -12.68 0.17
CA PHE A 56 -4.14 -13.26 0.28
C PHE A 56 -4.51 -13.67 1.71
N PHE A 57 -3.53 -13.91 2.58
CA PHE A 57 -3.74 -14.47 3.93
C PHE A 57 -3.43 -13.49 5.07
N ASN A 58 -3.30 -12.18 4.79
CA ASN A 58 -2.99 -11.15 5.78
C ASN A 58 -4.12 -10.89 6.83
N GLY A 59 -5.24 -11.61 6.73
CA GLY A 59 -6.36 -11.55 7.68
C GLY A 59 -7.19 -10.27 7.62
N TYR A 60 -7.11 -9.51 6.52
CA TYR A 60 -7.92 -8.32 6.28
C TYR A 60 -8.61 -8.41 4.90
N GLU A 61 -9.93 -8.23 4.90
CA GLU A 61 -10.72 -8.11 3.68
C GLU A 61 -10.70 -6.64 3.23
N GLY A 62 -9.80 -6.32 2.29
CA GLY A 62 -9.58 -4.97 1.77
C GLY A 62 -8.14 -4.82 1.27
N ALA A 63 -7.68 -3.58 1.18
CA ALA A 63 -6.34 -3.23 0.73
C ALA A 63 -5.48 -2.70 1.89
N ILE A 64 -4.17 -2.96 1.83
CA ILE A 64 -3.19 -2.37 2.73
C ILE A 64 -2.28 -1.46 1.90
N VAL A 65 -2.25 -0.18 2.24
CA VAL A 65 -1.33 0.80 1.64
C VAL A 65 -0.24 1.12 2.65
N LYS A 66 1.01 0.99 2.24
CA LYS A 66 2.19 1.24 3.07
C LYS A 66 3.05 2.33 2.47
N ALA A 67 3.64 3.16 3.33
CA ALA A 67 4.62 4.16 2.92
C ALA A 67 5.79 4.18 3.91
N TYR A 68 6.94 4.63 3.42
CA TYR A 68 8.15 4.81 4.23
C TYR A 68 8.52 6.29 4.25
N LEU A 69 8.57 6.86 5.44
CA LEU A 69 8.99 8.24 5.67
C LEU A 69 10.33 8.27 6.40
N SER A 70 11.25 9.11 5.94
CA SER A 70 12.54 9.29 6.60
C SER A 70 12.33 9.98 7.95
N GLU A 71 12.93 9.44 9.02
CA GLU A 71 12.90 10.09 10.34
C GLU A 71 13.62 11.45 10.37
N GLU A 72 14.40 11.78 9.32
CA GLU A 72 15.03 13.09 9.16
C GLU A 72 14.00 14.19 8.84
N GLU A 73 12.88 13.82 8.23
CA GLU A 73 11.69 14.67 8.18
C GLU A 73 10.87 14.42 9.43
N ASN A 74 10.32 15.45 10.08
CA ASN A 74 9.55 15.29 11.31
C ASN A 74 8.22 14.55 11.02
N VAL A 75 8.28 13.22 10.98
CA VAL A 75 7.18 12.31 10.60
C VAL A 75 5.94 12.54 11.47
N LEU A 76 6.13 12.75 12.78
CA LEU A 76 5.03 12.96 13.72
C LEU A 76 4.24 14.23 13.41
N ALA A 77 4.92 15.32 13.05
CA ALA A 77 4.27 16.59 12.71
C ALA A 77 3.47 16.53 11.40
N LYS A 78 3.66 15.50 10.57
CA LYS A 78 2.94 15.32 9.30
C LYS A 78 1.71 14.39 9.41
N ILE A 79 1.54 13.74 10.56
CA ILE A 79 0.46 12.76 10.81
C ILE A 79 -0.63 13.37 11.73
N GLU A 80 -0.32 14.46 12.45
CA GLU A 80 -1.30 15.29 13.19
C GLU A 80 -2.16 16.15 12.24
#